data_AF-A0AAW9SBR1-F1
#
_entry.id   AF-A0AAW9SBR1-F1
#
_cell.length_a   1.000
_cell.length_b   1.000
_cell.length_c   1.000
_cell.angle_alpha   90.00
_cell.angle_beta   90.00
_cell.angle_gamma   90.00
#
_symmetry.space_group_name_H-M   'P 1'
#
loop_
_entity.id
_entity.type
_entity.pdbx_description
1 polymer ?
#
loop_
_entity_poly.entity_id
_entity_poly.type
_entity_poly.pdbx_seq_one_letter_code
_entity_poly.pdbx_strand_id
1 'polypeptide(L)'
;MKKITTYLVLALVYCSAWGQAPEIIPAPASVMPMDGEFQLHKKAAIYSSNALKPLAEKLIAEIKDQGISLTHSSKQFSGTGIHLRLDPDRKDWGKEAYQLTISPQKIEIIARDEAGLFYGGQSLLQLVKVQEGQKHIKLACMKIGDQPRMAWRGLMLDESRHFFGKEKVKQLLDWMAYYKMNRFHWHLTDEPGWRIEIKKYPKLTEIGGKGNWHDPNATARYYTQDEIREIVAYAAERHIEIIPEIDMPGHATAANLAYPEFSGGGSKDYPDFTFHPGKEATYQYLTDILREVAELFPSSWIHLGGDEVHFGNKQWASDVRVQALMEREGYTSLREVEFYFINRMADSVKQLGKKVIGWDEVIEANLPTQNTLVMWWRHNLPAQLDRAIHHNYQVVLCPRIPLYFDFVQHDSHQYGRRWNGFSELSGAYGYPDNTHQLNDKQMEQVVGIQANVWSERIADPKRLDFMTFPRICAVAEAAWTPASQKNYESFILRLKTMLPQMDQDNVYYFNPFDINAHPEPKGVEKAK
;
A
#
# COMPACT_ATOMS: atom_id res chain seq x y z
N MET A 1 54.77 -47.94 36.27
CA MET A 1 54.19 -47.48 34.98
C MET A 1 52.68 -47.35 35.14
N LYS A 2 52.15 -46.12 35.14
CA LYS A 2 50.81 -45.74 34.65
C LYS A 2 50.72 -44.21 34.80
N LYS A 3 50.90 -43.50 33.69
CA LYS A 3 50.67 -42.06 33.58
C LYS A 3 49.15 -41.83 33.60
N ILE A 4 48.66 -41.03 34.53
CA ILE A 4 47.29 -40.52 34.51
C ILE A 4 47.37 -39.15 33.83
N THR A 5 46.90 -39.10 32.58
CA THR A 5 46.79 -37.88 31.79
C THR A 5 45.43 -37.25 32.09
N THR A 6 45.42 -36.17 32.87
CA THR A 6 44.21 -35.39 33.12
C THR A 6 43.95 -34.50 31.90
N TYR A 7 42.93 -34.82 31.11
CA TYR A 7 42.43 -33.92 30.07
C TYR A 7 41.57 -32.84 30.71
N LEU A 8 42.05 -31.59 30.66
CA LEU A 8 41.27 -30.40 30.97
C LEU A 8 40.34 -30.14 29.76
N VAL A 9 39.07 -30.48 29.89
CA VAL A 9 38.05 -30.07 28.91
C VAL A 9 37.73 -28.61 29.20
N LEU A 10 38.31 -27.69 28.41
CA LEU A 10 37.85 -26.30 28.34
C LEU A 10 36.45 -26.31 27.69
N ALA A 11 35.41 -26.22 28.51
CA ALA A 11 34.10 -25.84 28.02
C ALA A 11 34.15 -24.35 27.63
N LEU A 12 34.41 -24.09 26.35
CA LEU A 12 34.11 -22.81 25.72
C LEU A 12 32.59 -22.64 25.74
N VAL A 13 32.07 -22.04 26.81
CA VAL A 13 30.73 -21.45 26.82
C VAL A 13 30.81 -20.25 25.87
N TYR A 14 30.54 -20.48 24.59
CA TYR A 14 30.05 -19.42 23.72
C TYR A 14 28.70 -19.00 24.28
N CYS A 15 28.73 -18.04 25.21
CA CYS A 15 27.58 -17.22 25.50
C CYS A 15 27.42 -16.32 24.28
N SER A 16 26.83 -16.85 23.21
CA SER A 16 26.23 -16.01 22.21
C SER A 16 25.11 -15.29 22.93
N ALA A 17 25.39 -14.06 23.39
CA ALA A 17 24.37 -13.08 23.66
C ALA A 17 23.71 -12.80 22.32
N TRP A 18 22.73 -13.64 21.95
CA TRP A 18 21.74 -13.28 20.96
C TRP A 18 20.99 -12.12 21.60
N GLY A 19 21.44 -10.89 21.34
CA GLY A 19 20.65 -9.72 21.63
C GLY A 19 19.30 -9.94 20.95
N GLN A 20 18.23 -9.92 21.73
CA GLN A 20 16.87 -10.03 21.22
C GLN A 20 16.72 -9.02 20.06
N ALA A 21 16.20 -9.49 18.91
CA ALA A 21 15.95 -8.62 17.78
C ALA A 21 15.10 -7.43 18.25
N PRO A 22 15.41 -6.19 17.83
CA PRO A 22 14.63 -5.04 18.26
C PRO A 22 13.18 -5.24 17.82
N GLU A 23 12.25 -4.83 18.68
CA GLU A 23 10.81 -4.93 18.45
C GLU A 23 10.35 -3.90 17.39
N ILE A 24 10.80 -4.11 16.15
CA ILE A 24 10.54 -3.26 14.99
C ILE A 24 10.02 -4.14 13.85
N ILE A 25 8.89 -3.76 13.24
CA ILE A 25 8.35 -4.30 11.99
C ILE A 25 8.22 -3.12 11.01
N PRO A 26 8.78 -3.21 9.80
CA PRO A 26 9.67 -4.25 9.28
C PRO A 26 10.98 -4.41 10.06
N ALA A 27 11.55 -5.62 10.07
CA ALA A 27 12.89 -5.85 10.61
C ALA A 27 13.94 -5.00 9.87
N PRO A 28 14.79 -4.25 10.60
CA PRO A 28 15.84 -3.46 9.97
C PRO A 28 16.89 -4.31 9.24
N ALA A 29 17.47 -3.78 8.16
CA ALA A 29 18.49 -4.48 7.38
C ALA A 29 19.76 -4.84 8.18
N SER A 30 20.15 -4.01 9.16
CA SER A 30 21.28 -4.25 10.04
C SER A 30 21.04 -3.69 11.43
N VAL A 31 21.36 -4.47 12.46
CA VAL A 31 21.30 -4.08 13.87
C VAL A 31 22.60 -4.50 14.55
N MET A 32 23.29 -3.55 15.16
CA MET A 32 24.49 -3.77 15.97
C MET A 32 24.19 -3.39 17.42
N PRO A 33 24.02 -4.36 18.33
CA PRO A 33 23.88 -4.08 19.76
C PRO A 33 25.10 -3.32 20.30
N MET A 34 24.85 -2.43 21.27
CA MET A 34 25.89 -1.67 21.97
C MET A 34 25.63 -1.73 23.48
N ASP A 35 26.66 -1.53 24.28
CA ASP A 35 26.52 -1.57 25.73
C ASP A 35 25.77 -0.34 26.27
N GLY A 36 24.85 -0.59 27.20
CA GLY A 36 24.16 0.44 27.98
C GLY A 36 22.69 0.66 27.60
N GLU A 37 22.07 1.62 28.28
CA GLU A 37 20.68 2.05 28.06
C GLU A 37 20.61 3.57 27.91
N PHE A 38 19.71 4.05 27.05
CA PHE A 38 19.29 5.44 27.00
C PHE A 38 17.96 5.58 27.73
N GLN A 39 17.87 6.53 28.67
CA GLN A 39 16.63 6.84 29.39
C GLN A 39 15.96 8.05 28.75
N LEU A 40 14.81 7.83 28.12
CA LEU A 40 14.02 8.92 27.56
C LEU A 40 13.18 9.59 28.66
N HIS A 41 13.62 10.75 29.11
CA HIS A 41 12.95 11.52 30.17
C HIS A 41 11.87 12.46 29.61
N LYS A 42 10.84 12.79 30.41
CA LYS A 42 9.70 13.67 30.07
C LYS A 42 10.04 15.15 29.74
N LYS A 43 11.32 15.51 29.64
CA LYS A 43 11.81 16.84 29.28
C LYS A 43 12.90 16.79 28.21
N ALA A 44 13.10 15.63 27.58
CA ALA A 44 14.02 15.53 26.47
C ALA A 44 13.54 16.41 25.29
N ALA A 45 14.48 16.83 24.46
CA ALA A 45 14.18 17.61 23.26
C ALA A 45 14.54 16.82 22.01
N ILE A 46 13.84 17.15 20.91
CA ILE A 46 14.28 16.81 19.56
C ILE A 46 15.07 18.00 19.02
N TYR A 47 16.34 17.74 18.70
CA TYR A 47 17.28 18.69 18.15
C TYR A 47 17.36 18.51 16.63
N SER A 48 17.04 19.56 15.89
CA SER A 48 17.09 19.53 14.43
C SER A 48 17.27 20.95 13.87
N SER A 49 17.65 21.05 12.59
CA SER A 49 17.64 22.35 11.90
C SER A 49 16.21 22.89 11.77
N ASN A 50 16.06 24.20 11.56
CA ASN A 50 14.72 24.79 11.37
C ASN A 50 13.97 24.20 10.15
N ALA A 51 14.70 23.74 9.13
CA ALA A 51 14.10 23.08 7.96
C ALA A 51 13.42 21.74 8.32
N LEU A 52 13.91 21.05 9.36
CA LEU A 52 13.37 19.78 9.85
C LEU A 52 12.37 19.97 11.00
N LYS A 53 11.94 21.21 11.28
CA LYS A 53 10.98 21.48 12.35
C LYS A 53 9.65 20.75 12.16
N PRO A 54 9.02 20.73 10.96
CA PRO A 54 7.76 20.01 10.76
C PRO A 54 7.87 18.51 11.08
N LEU A 55 8.92 17.85 10.58
CA LEU A 55 9.20 16.45 10.89
C LEU A 55 9.41 16.21 12.38
N ALA A 56 10.17 17.09 13.05
CA ALA A 56 10.39 17.00 14.49
C ALA A 56 9.10 17.18 15.30
N GLU A 57 8.26 18.15 14.96
CA GLU A 57 6.98 18.39 15.64
C GLU A 57 6.02 17.22 15.48
N LYS A 58 6.01 16.58 14.31
CA LYS A 58 5.24 15.37 14.07
C LYS A 58 5.69 14.20 14.96
N LEU A 59 6.99 13.92 15.00
CA LEU A 59 7.54 12.88 15.87
C LEU A 59 7.29 13.19 17.35
N ILE A 60 7.33 14.47 17.75
CA ILE A 60 6.95 14.91 19.10
C ILE A 60 5.49 14.58 19.38
N ALA A 61 4.58 14.84 18.45
CA ALA A 61 3.16 14.54 18.61
C ALA A 61 2.93 13.03 18.77
N GLU A 62 3.53 12.20 17.91
CA GLU A 62 3.41 10.74 17.98
C GLU A 62 3.97 10.15 19.29
N ILE A 63 5.09 10.69 19.79
CA ILE A 63 5.67 10.26 21.08
C ILE A 63 4.86 10.82 22.27
N LYS A 64 4.21 11.98 22.12
CA LYS A 64 3.37 12.57 23.16
C LYS A 64 2.15 11.72 23.47
N ASP A 65 1.58 11.06 22.46
CA ASP A 65 0.47 10.13 22.63
C ASP A 65 0.85 8.93 23.52
N GLN A 66 2.15 8.67 23.70
CA GLN A 66 2.72 7.67 24.60
C GLN A 66 3.01 8.22 26.01
N GLY A 67 2.50 9.41 26.35
CA GLY A 67 2.66 10.05 27.65
C GLY A 67 4.02 10.73 27.89
N ILE A 68 4.84 10.88 26.84
CA ILE A 68 6.14 11.57 26.90
C ILE A 68 6.08 12.93 26.22
N SER A 69 6.19 13.99 27.01
CA SER A 69 6.28 15.34 26.48
C SER A 69 7.71 15.67 26.04
N LEU A 70 7.89 15.93 24.75
CA LEU A 70 9.15 16.40 24.17
C LEU A 70 9.00 17.84 23.67
N THR A 71 10.11 18.55 23.51
CA THR A 71 10.15 19.90 22.92
C THR A 71 11.06 19.92 21.70
N HIS A 72 10.83 20.86 20.77
CA HIS A 72 11.75 21.09 19.65
C HIS A 72 12.81 22.14 20.03
N SER A 73 14.06 21.93 19.62
CA SER A 73 15.13 22.92 19.79
C SER A 73 16.06 22.95 18.57
N SER A 74 16.28 24.15 18.02
CA SER A 74 17.24 24.39 16.94
C SER A 74 18.54 25.07 17.40
N LYS A 75 18.68 25.35 18.70
CA LYS A 75 19.75 26.23 19.23
C LYS A 75 21.01 25.49 19.71
N GLN A 76 20.97 24.17 19.90
CA GLN A 76 22.13 23.37 20.36
C GLN A 76 22.03 21.90 19.91
N PHE A 77 22.90 21.45 19.02
CA PHE A 77 23.04 20.02 18.64
C PHE A 77 23.84 19.19 19.65
N SER A 78 23.96 19.66 20.90
CA SER A 78 24.85 19.10 21.93
C SER A 78 24.13 18.64 23.21
N GLY A 79 22.80 18.73 23.27
CA GLY A 79 22.04 18.29 24.44
C GLY A 79 21.71 16.79 24.43
N THR A 80 21.46 16.21 25.61
CA THR A 80 20.88 14.88 25.76
C THR A 80 19.45 14.87 25.18
N GLY A 81 19.17 13.99 24.23
CA GLY A 81 17.88 13.93 23.54
C GLY A 81 17.95 13.20 22.21
N ILE A 82 16.98 13.50 21.33
CA ILE A 82 16.87 12.94 19.99
C ILE A 82 17.42 13.95 18.99
N HIS A 83 18.31 13.54 18.08
CA HIS A 83 18.93 14.40 17.09
C HIS A 83 18.54 13.93 15.70
N LEU A 84 17.94 14.82 14.90
CA LEU A 84 17.62 14.58 13.49
C LEU A 84 18.59 15.37 12.62
N ARG A 85 19.35 14.67 11.77
CA ARG A 85 20.41 15.29 10.96
C ARG A 85 20.38 14.81 9.51
N LEU A 86 20.17 15.75 8.59
CA LEU A 86 20.44 15.50 7.17
C LEU A 86 21.94 15.47 6.90
N ASP A 87 22.37 14.51 6.08
CA ASP A 87 23.74 14.35 5.62
C ASP A 87 23.76 14.15 4.10
N PRO A 88 23.63 15.24 3.32
CA PRO A 88 23.53 15.15 1.86
C PRO A 88 24.80 14.61 1.18
N ASP A 89 25.93 14.55 1.91
CA ASP A 89 27.19 14.02 1.41
C ASP A 89 27.22 12.47 1.37
N ARG A 90 26.26 11.79 2.02
CA ARG A 90 26.04 10.33 1.95
C ARG A 90 25.43 9.89 0.62
N LYS A 91 26.09 10.20 -0.50
CA LYS A 91 25.56 9.95 -1.86
C LYS A 91 25.32 8.47 -2.16
N ASP A 92 26.01 7.58 -1.45
CA ASP A 92 25.89 6.13 -1.49
C ASP A 92 24.59 5.60 -0.85
N TRP A 93 23.89 6.41 -0.07
CA TRP A 93 22.64 6.00 0.58
C TRP A 93 21.43 6.21 -0.33
N GLY A 94 20.44 5.32 -0.26
CA GLY A 94 19.13 5.55 -0.88
C GLY A 94 18.41 6.76 -0.26
N LYS A 95 17.39 7.31 -0.96
CA LYS A 95 16.60 8.44 -0.43
C LYS A 95 15.82 8.08 0.84
N GLU A 96 15.48 6.80 0.99
CA GLU A 96 14.72 6.28 2.12
C GLU A 96 15.62 5.61 3.17
N ALA A 97 16.94 5.62 2.98
CA ALA A 97 17.90 4.99 3.87
C ALA A 97 18.23 5.88 5.07
N TYR A 98 18.46 5.26 6.22
CA TYR A 98 18.80 5.96 7.46
C TYR A 98 19.73 5.14 8.35
N GLN A 99 20.33 5.84 9.31
CA GLN A 99 21.00 5.24 10.45
C GLN A 99 20.42 5.80 11.73
N LEU A 100 19.95 4.92 12.62
CA LEU A 100 19.52 5.25 13.98
C LEU A 100 20.59 4.75 14.96
N THR A 101 21.13 5.63 15.80
CA THR A 101 22.11 5.30 16.83
C THR A 101 21.57 5.69 18.19
N ILE A 102 21.41 4.73 19.08
CA ILE A 102 21.01 4.91 20.48
C ILE A 102 22.27 4.69 21.32
N SER A 103 22.72 5.75 22.00
CA SER A 103 23.84 5.74 22.94
C SER A 103 23.36 6.18 24.32
N PRO A 104 24.13 5.98 25.40
CA PRO A 104 23.69 6.44 26.73
C PRO A 104 23.46 7.96 26.82
N GLN A 105 24.07 8.75 25.94
CA GLN A 105 23.99 10.22 25.96
C GLN A 105 22.96 10.80 25.00
N LYS A 106 22.71 10.16 23.85
CA LYS A 106 21.77 10.66 22.84
C LYS A 106 21.24 9.56 21.92
N ILE A 107 20.11 9.88 21.29
CA ILE A 107 19.59 9.18 20.12
C ILE A 107 19.87 10.05 18.89
N GLU A 108 20.43 9.48 17.83
CA GLU A 108 20.74 10.20 16.60
C GLU A 108 20.17 9.46 15.38
N ILE A 109 19.40 10.15 14.56
CA ILE A 109 18.89 9.68 13.27
C ILE A 109 19.53 10.52 12.18
N ILE A 110 20.27 9.85 11.31
CA ILE A 110 20.93 10.45 10.15
C ILE A 110 20.34 9.86 8.89
N ALA A 111 20.09 10.69 7.88
CA ALA A 111 19.73 10.25 6.54
C ALA A 111 20.18 11.26 5.49
N ARG A 112 20.27 10.83 4.22
CA ARG A 112 20.59 11.73 3.11
C ARG A 112 19.42 12.68 2.80
N ASP A 113 18.21 12.14 2.79
CA ASP A 113 16.97 12.85 2.48
C ASP A 113 15.98 12.74 3.65
N GLU A 114 14.96 13.61 3.64
CA GLU A 114 13.97 13.69 4.72
C GLU A 114 13.17 12.39 4.90
N ALA A 115 12.89 11.66 3.81
CA ALA A 115 12.18 10.36 3.87
C ALA A 115 12.93 9.33 4.73
N GLY A 116 14.26 9.28 4.65
CA GLY A 116 15.07 8.43 5.53
C GLY A 116 14.97 8.87 6.99
N LEU A 117 14.99 10.18 7.28
CA LEU A 117 14.78 10.67 8.65
C LEU A 117 13.40 10.28 9.18
N PHE A 118 12.37 10.39 8.34
CA PHE A 118 11.01 9.97 8.69
C PHE A 118 10.96 8.48 9.04
N TYR A 119 11.50 7.59 8.20
CA TYR A 119 11.50 6.15 8.49
C TYR A 119 12.37 5.77 9.69
N GLY A 120 13.48 6.48 9.93
CA GLY A 120 14.24 6.34 11.16
C GLY A 120 13.45 6.78 12.40
N GLY A 121 12.63 7.82 12.27
CA GLY A 121 11.65 8.23 13.27
C GLY A 121 10.62 7.15 13.56
N GLN A 122 10.08 6.49 12.52
CA GLN A 122 9.13 5.39 12.68
C GLN A 122 9.73 4.19 13.44
N SER A 123 11.00 3.85 13.17
CA SER A 123 11.70 2.80 13.95
C SER A 123 11.90 3.19 15.41
N LEU A 124 12.24 4.45 15.69
CA LEU A 124 12.32 4.95 17.06
C LEU A 124 10.96 4.93 17.75
N LEU A 125 9.89 5.34 17.06
CA LEU A 125 8.53 5.34 17.57
C LEU A 125 8.08 3.92 17.97
N GLN A 126 8.39 2.91 17.17
CA GLN A 126 8.11 1.51 17.51
C GLN A 126 8.80 1.07 18.80
N LEU A 127 10.11 1.39 18.95
CA LEU A 127 10.87 1.07 20.17
C LEU A 127 10.33 1.78 21.42
N VAL A 128 9.75 2.97 21.25
CA VAL A 128 9.07 3.74 22.30
C VAL A 128 7.74 3.10 22.66
N LYS A 129 6.89 2.81 21.66
CA LYS A 129 5.52 2.29 21.83
C LYS A 129 5.48 0.92 22.53
N VAL A 130 6.42 0.03 22.26
CA VAL A 130 6.46 -1.29 22.95
C VAL A 130 6.74 -1.21 24.46
N GLN A 131 7.13 -0.04 24.98
CA GLN A 131 7.37 0.21 26.40
C GLN A 131 6.29 1.08 27.05
N GLU A 132 5.13 1.22 26.41
CA GLU A 132 4.04 2.02 26.93
C GLU A 132 3.58 1.59 28.32
N GLY A 133 3.08 2.57 29.09
CA GLY A 133 2.65 2.38 30.49
C GLY A 133 3.82 2.34 31.47
N GLN A 134 5.08 2.27 31.00
CA GLN A 134 6.24 2.36 31.86
C GLN A 134 6.51 3.81 32.30
N LYS A 135 6.89 3.99 33.57
CA LYS A 135 7.23 5.32 34.13
C LYS A 135 8.44 5.96 33.45
N HIS A 136 9.33 5.15 32.90
CA HIS A 136 10.55 5.55 32.19
C HIS A 136 10.73 4.64 30.98
N ILE A 137 10.91 5.22 29.80
CA ILE A 137 11.27 4.45 28.60
C ILE A 137 12.78 4.24 28.59
N LYS A 138 13.19 2.98 28.52
CA LYS A 138 14.58 2.54 28.54
C LYS A 138 14.91 1.87 27.22
N LEU A 139 15.65 2.55 26.38
CA LEU A 139 16.05 2.01 25.08
C LEU A 139 17.43 1.39 25.20
N ALA A 140 17.57 0.11 24.83
CA ALA A 140 18.87 -0.53 24.73
C ALA A 140 19.74 0.22 23.71
N CYS A 141 21.03 0.39 24.01
CA CYS A 141 21.96 1.02 23.08
C CYS A 141 22.17 0.12 21.87
N MET A 142 22.11 0.71 20.68
CA MET A 142 22.25 -0.01 19.42
C MET A 142 22.51 0.95 18.28
N LYS A 143 23.04 0.40 17.19
CA LYS A 143 23.15 1.08 15.91
C LYS A 143 22.38 0.29 14.86
N ILE A 144 21.40 0.94 14.24
CA ILE A 144 20.59 0.41 13.14
C ILE A 144 21.02 1.12 11.86
N GLY A 145 21.34 0.35 10.82
CA GLY A 145 21.51 0.83 9.45
C GLY A 145 20.44 0.16 8.59
N ASP A 146 19.62 0.97 7.92
CA ASP A 146 18.39 0.44 7.33
C ASP A 146 17.97 1.20 6.07
N GLN A 147 17.33 0.47 5.16
CA GLN A 147 16.82 0.96 3.89
C GLN A 147 15.82 -0.05 3.31
N PRO A 148 14.86 0.39 2.48
CA PRO A 148 13.92 -0.53 1.87
C PRO A 148 14.59 -1.42 0.83
N ARG A 149 14.18 -2.69 0.80
CA ARG A 149 14.51 -3.64 -0.29
C ARG A 149 13.78 -3.30 -1.60
N MET A 150 12.53 -2.85 -1.51
CA MET A 150 11.69 -2.53 -2.68
C MET A 150 11.25 -1.07 -2.66
N ALA A 151 11.24 -0.45 -3.84
CA ALA A 151 10.84 0.96 -3.99
C ALA A 151 9.32 1.14 -3.85
N TRP A 152 8.53 0.17 -4.31
CA TRP A 152 7.06 0.17 -4.21
C TRP A 152 6.59 -0.71 -3.05
N ARG A 153 5.93 -0.11 -2.06
CA ARG A 153 5.40 -0.80 -0.87
C ARG A 153 3.96 -0.37 -0.69
N GLY A 154 3.06 -1.11 -1.34
CA GLY A 154 1.71 -0.64 -1.65
C GLY A 154 0.58 -1.26 -0.85
N LEU A 155 -0.47 -0.48 -0.65
CA LEU A 155 -1.80 -0.95 -0.25
C LEU A 155 -2.85 -0.30 -1.15
N MET A 156 -3.77 -1.10 -1.69
CA MET A 156 -4.96 -0.61 -2.38
C MET A 156 -6.19 -0.72 -1.51
N LEU A 157 -7.03 0.32 -1.52
CA LEU A 157 -8.37 0.32 -0.92
C LEU A 157 -9.45 0.56 -1.99
N ASP A 158 -10.41 -0.36 -2.07
CA ASP A 158 -11.66 -0.21 -2.85
C ASP A 158 -12.70 0.60 -2.07
N GLU A 159 -12.94 1.83 -2.51
CA GLU A 159 -13.99 2.71 -1.99
C GLU A 159 -15.30 2.59 -2.77
N SER A 160 -15.27 1.95 -3.94
CA SER A 160 -16.42 1.87 -4.82
C SER A 160 -17.46 0.91 -4.27
N ARG A 161 -17.05 -0.34 -3.99
CA ARG A 161 -17.97 -1.39 -3.52
C ARG A 161 -18.55 -1.04 -2.15
N HIS A 162 -17.74 -0.50 -1.24
CA HIS A 162 -18.18 0.20 -0.04
C HIS A 162 -17.28 1.38 0.29
N PHE A 163 -17.90 2.52 0.62
CA PHE A 163 -17.19 3.76 0.97
C PHE A 163 -16.83 3.81 2.47
N PHE A 164 -15.58 4.08 2.81
CA PHE A 164 -15.09 4.15 4.19
C PHE A 164 -14.87 5.58 4.70
N GLY A 165 -14.62 6.52 3.80
CA GLY A 165 -14.53 7.94 4.10
C GLY A 165 -13.19 8.40 4.69
N LYS A 166 -13.06 9.73 4.78
CA LYS A 166 -11.80 10.44 5.04
C LYS A 166 -11.07 9.96 6.30
N GLU A 167 -11.79 9.87 7.41
CA GLU A 167 -11.17 9.53 8.70
C GLU A 167 -10.60 8.11 8.69
N LYS A 168 -11.29 7.16 8.05
CA LYS A 168 -10.80 5.79 7.94
C LYS A 168 -9.58 5.69 7.02
N VAL A 169 -9.57 6.42 5.90
CA VAL A 169 -8.41 6.50 5.01
C VAL A 169 -7.20 7.10 5.74
N LYS A 170 -7.37 8.17 6.51
CA LYS A 170 -6.28 8.76 7.30
C LYS A 170 -5.73 7.78 8.34
N GLN A 171 -6.60 7.08 9.07
CA GLN A 171 -6.15 6.04 10.02
C GLN A 171 -5.33 4.96 9.32
N LEU A 172 -5.74 4.53 8.12
CA LEU A 172 -4.99 3.55 7.34
C LEU A 172 -3.62 4.09 6.88
N LEU A 173 -3.57 5.35 6.46
CA LEU A 173 -2.32 6.04 6.10
C LEU A 173 -1.35 6.15 7.29
N ASP A 174 -1.85 6.37 8.50
CA ASP A 174 -1.04 6.37 9.72
C ASP A 174 -0.35 5.01 9.92
N TRP A 175 -1.11 3.92 9.80
CA TRP A 175 -0.58 2.56 9.92
C TRP A 175 0.36 2.17 8.78
N MET A 176 0.05 2.57 7.55
CA MET A 176 0.96 2.40 6.43
C MET A 176 2.29 3.09 6.69
N ALA A 177 2.27 4.32 7.21
CA ALA A 177 3.50 5.07 7.51
C ALA A 177 4.28 4.45 8.68
N TYR A 178 3.57 3.99 9.71
CA TYR A 178 4.14 3.27 10.85
C TYR A 178 4.93 2.04 10.41
N TYR A 179 4.41 1.31 9.41
CA TYR A 179 5.05 0.15 8.79
C TYR A 179 5.89 0.48 7.56
N LYS A 180 6.21 1.76 7.33
CA LYS A 180 7.09 2.26 6.26
C LYS A 180 6.63 1.95 4.82
N MET A 181 5.33 1.75 4.62
CA MET A 181 4.70 1.68 3.30
C MET A 181 4.64 3.08 2.66
N ASN A 182 4.63 3.16 1.33
CA ASN A 182 4.80 4.44 0.63
C ASN A 182 3.90 4.63 -0.60
N ARG A 183 3.00 3.69 -0.90
CA ARG A 183 2.08 3.77 -2.04
C ARG A 183 0.67 3.44 -1.59
N PHE A 184 -0.23 4.41 -1.69
CA PHE A 184 -1.65 4.18 -1.46
C PHE A 184 -2.39 4.22 -2.79
N HIS A 185 -2.81 3.06 -3.26
CA HIS A 185 -3.58 2.90 -4.49
C HIS A 185 -5.07 3.05 -4.16
N TRP A 186 -5.70 4.10 -4.70
CA TRP A 186 -7.06 4.45 -4.33
C TRP A 186 -8.04 4.11 -5.45
N HIS A 187 -8.73 2.99 -5.30
CA HIS A 187 -9.73 2.53 -6.24
C HIS A 187 -11.06 3.24 -5.98
N LEU A 188 -11.34 4.26 -6.79
CA LEU A 188 -12.39 5.27 -6.53
C LEU A 188 -13.66 5.07 -7.36
N THR A 189 -13.66 4.19 -8.35
CA THR A 189 -14.73 4.08 -9.34
C THR A 189 -14.95 2.62 -9.77
N ASP A 190 -16.18 2.13 -9.72
CA ASP A 190 -16.55 0.80 -10.26
C ASP A 190 -18.08 0.73 -10.52
N GLU A 191 -18.60 -0.44 -10.84
CA GLU A 191 -20.02 -0.73 -11.08
C GLU A 191 -20.97 -0.15 -10.01
N PRO A 192 -20.79 -0.43 -8.71
CA PRO A 192 -21.71 0.01 -7.67
C PRO A 192 -21.49 1.45 -7.18
N GLY A 193 -20.48 2.19 -7.67
CA GLY A 193 -20.18 3.50 -7.10
C GLY A 193 -19.11 4.34 -7.79
N TRP A 194 -19.36 5.63 -7.85
CA TRP A 194 -18.40 6.66 -8.22
C TRP A 194 -18.10 7.56 -7.02
N ARG A 195 -16.84 7.60 -6.55
CA ARG A 195 -16.48 8.17 -5.24
C ARG A 195 -15.67 9.45 -5.29
N ILE A 196 -15.51 10.09 -6.45
CA ILE A 196 -14.70 11.30 -6.61
C ILE A 196 -15.49 12.44 -7.24
N GLU A 197 -15.50 13.62 -6.63
CA GLU A 197 -16.13 14.80 -7.23
C GLU A 197 -15.38 15.28 -8.48
N ILE A 198 -16.09 15.32 -9.61
CA ILE A 198 -15.65 15.97 -10.85
C ILE A 198 -16.57 17.16 -11.10
N LYS A 199 -16.05 18.38 -10.95
CA LYS A 199 -16.85 19.61 -10.98
C LYS A 199 -17.54 19.81 -12.33
N LYS A 200 -16.88 19.43 -13.42
CA LYS A 200 -17.47 19.50 -14.76
C LYS A 200 -18.64 18.53 -14.94
N TYR A 201 -18.67 17.42 -14.19
CA TYR A 201 -19.64 16.35 -14.35
C TYR A 201 -20.32 15.98 -13.02
N PRO A 202 -21.11 16.87 -12.40
CA PRO A 202 -21.64 16.70 -11.04
C PRO A 202 -22.52 15.46 -10.85
N LYS A 203 -23.23 15.00 -11.90
CA LYS A 203 -24.03 13.77 -11.83
C LYS A 203 -23.22 12.52 -11.49
N LEU A 204 -21.92 12.51 -11.73
CA LEU A 204 -21.05 11.39 -11.35
C LEU A 204 -21.16 11.10 -9.85
N THR A 205 -21.26 12.12 -9.00
CA THR A 205 -21.44 11.94 -7.56
C THR A 205 -22.91 12.03 -7.12
N GLU A 206 -23.75 12.86 -7.76
CA GLU A 206 -25.18 12.96 -7.41
C GLU A 206 -26.00 11.72 -7.78
N ILE A 207 -25.63 11.04 -8.87
CA ILE A 207 -26.28 9.82 -9.37
C ILE A 207 -25.35 8.63 -9.19
N GLY A 208 -24.14 8.68 -9.77
CA GLY A 208 -23.18 7.57 -9.70
C GLY A 208 -22.61 7.32 -8.31
N GLY A 209 -22.71 8.29 -7.39
CA GLY A 209 -22.33 8.11 -5.99
C GLY A 209 -23.36 7.37 -5.15
N LYS A 210 -24.58 7.14 -5.65
CA LYS A 210 -25.63 6.37 -4.95
C LYS A 210 -25.37 4.88 -5.08
N GLY A 211 -25.79 4.14 -4.05
CA GLY A 211 -25.63 2.69 -4.00
C GLY A 211 -24.26 2.24 -3.49
N ASN A 212 -24.20 0.95 -3.20
CA ASN A 212 -23.00 0.19 -2.90
C ASN A 212 -23.24 -1.27 -3.33
N TRP A 213 -22.27 -2.15 -3.11
CA TRP A 213 -22.32 -3.53 -3.61
C TRP A 213 -23.56 -4.34 -3.19
N HIS A 214 -24.12 -4.13 -2.00
CA HIS A 214 -25.27 -4.89 -1.49
C HIS A 214 -26.55 -4.08 -1.32
N ASP A 215 -26.46 -2.75 -1.33
CA ASP A 215 -27.59 -1.85 -1.27
C ASP A 215 -27.52 -0.82 -2.42
N PRO A 216 -28.20 -1.06 -3.55
CA PRO A 216 -28.21 -0.14 -4.69
C PRO A 216 -28.95 1.18 -4.37
N ASN A 217 -29.71 1.23 -3.28
CA ASN A 217 -30.47 2.42 -2.87
C ASN A 217 -29.75 3.25 -1.80
N ALA A 218 -28.54 2.86 -1.40
CA ALA A 218 -27.75 3.61 -0.43
C ALA A 218 -27.57 5.06 -0.89
N THR A 219 -27.55 5.99 0.08
CA THR A 219 -27.40 7.41 -0.23
C THR A 219 -26.05 7.70 -0.88
N ALA A 220 -26.01 8.78 -1.66
CA ALA A 220 -24.80 9.18 -2.35
C ALA A 220 -23.64 9.41 -1.36
N ARG A 221 -22.52 8.72 -1.56
CA ARG A 221 -21.27 8.94 -0.81
C ARG A 221 -20.09 9.03 -1.77
N TYR A 222 -19.25 10.03 -1.54
CA TYR A 222 -18.08 10.35 -2.35
C TYR A 222 -17.18 11.31 -1.59
N TYR A 223 -15.95 11.47 -2.08
CA TYR A 223 -15.00 12.48 -1.63
C TYR A 223 -15.18 13.76 -2.43
N THR A 224 -15.35 14.88 -1.73
CA THR A 224 -15.20 16.20 -2.35
C THR A 224 -13.74 16.43 -2.76
N GLN A 225 -13.51 17.34 -3.70
CA GLN A 225 -12.14 17.68 -4.09
C GLN A 225 -11.31 18.24 -2.92
N ASP A 226 -11.93 18.94 -1.98
CA ASP A 226 -11.23 19.49 -0.81
C ASP A 226 -10.83 18.40 0.18
N GLU A 227 -11.68 17.39 0.40
CA GLU A 227 -11.31 16.21 1.19
C GLU A 227 -10.16 15.44 0.53
N ILE A 228 -10.15 15.30 -0.79
CA ILE A 228 -9.04 14.67 -1.52
C ILE A 228 -7.75 15.46 -1.32
N ARG A 229 -7.77 16.79 -1.49
CA ARG A 229 -6.58 17.64 -1.26
C ARG A 229 -6.06 17.49 0.17
N GLU A 230 -6.95 17.43 1.15
CA GLU A 230 -6.61 17.23 2.55
C GLU A 230 -5.95 15.86 2.78
N ILE A 231 -6.52 14.78 2.22
CA ILE A 231 -5.97 13.42 2.35
C ILE A 231 -4.63 13.28 1.62
N VAL A 232 -4.50 13.87 0.43
CA VAL A 232 -3.24 13.90 -0.34
C VAL A 232 -2.14 14.63 0.44
N ALA A 233 -2.44 15.79 1.03
CA ALA A 233 -1.48 16.50 1.88
C ALA A 233 -1.11 15.67 3.12
N TYR A 234 -2.11 15.05 3.76
CA TYR A 234 -1.91 14.18 4.93
C TYR A 234 -1.00 12.98 4.64
N ALA A 235 -1.14 12.36 3.45
CA ALA A 235 -0.28 11.28 2.98
C ALA A 235 1.12 11.77 2.63
N ALA A 236 1.27 12.94 2.01
CA ALA A 236 2.56 13.51 1.65
C ALA A 236 3.45 13.75 2.89
N GLU A 237 2.88 14.24 3.99
CA GLU A 237 3.56 14.38 5.29
C GLU A 237 4.03 13.03 5.89
N ARG A 238 3.56 11.91 5.34
CA ARG A 238 3.89 10.53 5.72
C ARG A 238 4.79 9.85 4.69
N HIS A 239 5.25 10.60 3.69
CA HIS A 239 5.98 10.06 2.54
C HIS A 239 5.21 8.94 1.82
N ILE A 240 3.88 9.04 1.77
CA ILE A 240 3.00 8.15 1.02
C ILE A 240 2.52 8.89 -0.24
N GLU A 241 2.80 8.33 -1.41
CA GLU A 241 2.25 8.79 -2.68
C GLU A 241 0.87 8.13 -2.88
N ILE A 242 -0.16 8.96 -3.13
CA ILE A 242 -1.51 8.48 -3.48
C ILE A 242 -1.65 8.38 -4.99
N ILE A 243 -2.07 7.21 -5.46
CA ILE A 243 -2.30 6.90 -6.87
C ILE A 243 -3.81 6.73 -7.08
N PRO A 244 -4.48 7.62 -7.82
CA PRO A 244 -5.89 7.45 -8.13
C PRO A 244 -6.08 6.39 -9.22
N GLU A 245 -7.15 5.60 -9.08
CA GLU A 245 -7.66 4.76 -10.15
C GLU A 245 -9.02 5.25 -10.63
N ILE A 246 -9.11 5.45 -11.95
CA ILE A 246 -10.38 5.62 -12.68
C ILE A 246 -10.44 4.46 -13.67
N ASP A 247 -11.19 3.42 -13.31
CA ASP A 247 -11.23 2.18 -14.07
C ASP A 247 -11.99 2.36 -15.40
N MET A 248 -11.39 1.86 -16.47
CA MET A 248 -11.91 1.94 -17.84
C MET A 248 -11.23 0.92 -18.78
N PRO A 249 -11.88 0.52 -19.88
CA PRO A 249 -13.24 0.86 -20.28
C PRO A 249 -14.32 0.08 -19.52
N GLY A 250 -13.96 -0.98 -18.80
CA GLY A 250 -14.87 -1.78 -17.96
C GLY A 250 -15.29 -1.06 -16.68
N HIS A 251 -16.05 -1.74 -15.82
CA HIS A 251 -16.43 -1.23 -14.49
C HIS A 251 -17.11 0.15 -14.48
N ALA A 252 -17.74 0.53 -15.60
CA ALA A 252 -18.21 1.90 -15.85
C ALA A 252 -19.66 2.16 -15.43
N THR A 253 -20.38 1.19 -14.85
CA THR A 253 -21.84 1.26 -14.65
C THR A 253 -22.27 2.49 -13.86
N ALA A 254 -21.60 2.84 -12.75
CA ALA A 254 -21.93 4.04 -11.97
C ALA A 254 -21.80 5.34 -12.81
N ALA A 255 -20.75 5.43 -13.63
CA ALA A 255 -20.55 6.58 -14.52
C ALA A 255 -21.59 6.63 -15.64
N ASN A 256 -21.93 5.47 -16.21
CA ASN A 256 -22.92 5.35 -17.28
C ASN A 256 -24.35 5.60 -16.79
N LEU A 257 -24.67 5.28 -15.53
CA LEU A 257 -25.93 5.68 -14.91
C LEU A 257 -26.04 7.22 -14.78
N ALA A 258 -24.94 7.90 -14.49
CA ALA A 258 -24.88 9.35 -14.40
C ALA A 258 -24.95 10.05 -15.78
N TYR A 259 -24.28 9.48 -16.79
CA TYR A 259 -24.20 9.98 -18.16
C TYR A 259 -24.38 8.84 -19.19
N PRO A 260 -25.63 8.41 -19.47
CA PRO A 260 -25.91 7.27 -20.33
C PRO A 260 -25.43 7.42 -21.78
N GLU A 261 -25.21 8.65 -22.25
CA GLU A 261 -24.72 8.93 -23.60
C GLU A 261 -23.33 8.34 -23.88
N PHE A 262 -22.52 8.09 -22.84
CA PHE A 262 -21.18 7.51 -22.93
C PHE A 262 -21.15 5.99 -22.74
N SER A 263 -22.29 5.36 -22.44
CA SER A 263 -22.40 3.90 -22.31
C SER A 263 -22.10 3.20 -23.63
N GLY A 264 -21.19 2.23 -23.56
CA GLY A 264 -20.91 1.22 -24.58
C GLY A 264 -21.79 -0.03 -24.41
N GLY A 265 -22.70 0.00 -23.44
CA GLY A 265 -23.50 -1.16 -23.06
C GLY A 265 -22.75 -2.11 -22.15
N GLY A 266 -23.25 -3.33 -22.10
CA GLY A 266 -22.92 -4.35 -21.13
C GLY A 266 -23.27 -5.75 -21.62
N SER A 267 -23.40 -6.66 -20.66
CA SER A 267 -24.04 -7.95 -20.83
C SER A 267 -25.25 -8.07 -19.91
N LYS A 268 -26.00 -9.18 -20.01
CA LYS A 268 -27.14 -9.46 -19.13
C LYS A 268 -26.77 -9.37 -17.64
N ASP A 269 -25.60 -9.89 -17.28
CA ASP A 269 -25.14 -9.96 -15.88
C ASP A 269 -24.37 -8.70 -15.47
N TYR A 270 -23.93 -7.90 -16.45
CA TYR A 270 -23.14 -6.68 -16.27
C TYR A 270 -23.68 -5.56 -17.17
N PRO A 271 -24.87 -5.01 -16.90
CA PRO A 271 -25.48 -3.95 -17.71
C PRO A 271 -24.67 -2.65 -17.62
N ASP A 272 -24.59 -1.91 -18.73
CA ASP A 272 -23.90 -0.62 -18.82
C ASP A 272 -22.45 -0.63 -18.29
N PHE A 273 -21.80 -1.79 -18.36
CA PHE A 273 -20.49 -2.03 -17.75
C PHE A 273 -19.34 -1.35 -18.46
N THR A 274 -19.53 -0.93 -19.71
CA THR A 274 -18.44 -0.40 -20.54
C THR A 274 -18.65 1.03 -20.99
N PHE A 275 -17.59 1.83 -21.07
CA PHE A 275 -17.58 3.06 -21.85
C PHE A 275 -17.58 2.76 -23.35
N HIS A 276 -18.19 3.63 -24.15
CA HIS A 276 -18.35 3.41 -25.59
C HIS A 276 -17.08 3.73 -26.40
N PRO A 277 -16.44 2.76 -27.06
CA PRO A 277 -15.17 2.99 -27.77
C PRO A 277 -15.33 3.64 -29.14
N GLY A 278 -16.46 3.40 -29.84
CA GLY A 278 -16.75 4.02 -31.14
C GLY A 278 -17.22 5.49 -31.11
N LYS A 279 -17.16 6.18 -29.96
CA LYS A 279 -17.67 7.55 -29.79
C LYS A 279 -16.54 8.50 -29.38
N GLU A 280 -16.20 9.46 -30.25
CA GLU A 280 -15.17 10.46 -29.94
C GLU A 280 -15.48 11.29 -28.69
N ALA A 281 -16.76 11.58 -28.44
CA ALA A 281 -17.20 12.31 -27.26
C ALA A 281 -16.86 11.58 -25.94
N THR A 282 -16.78 10.25 -25.94
CA THR A 282 -16.37 9.45 -24.76
C THR A 282 -14.94 9.77 -24.35
N TYR A 283 -14.02 9.88 -25.30
CA TYR A 283 -12.62 10.22 -25.01
C TYR A 283 -12.48 11.64 -24.47
N GLN A 284 -13.25 12.60 -25.02
CA GLN A 284 -13.25 13.96 -24.48
C GLN A 284 -13.80 14.00 -23.04
N TYR A 285 -14.90 13.30 -22.79
CA TYR A 285 -15.51 13.16 -21.46
C TYR A 285 -14.52 12.61 -20.42
N LEU A 286 -13.88 11.48 -20.74
CA LEU A 286 -12.90 10.85 -19.85
C LEU A 286 -11.62 11.68 -19.70
N THR A 287 -11.16 12.35 -20.76
CA THR A 287 -9.99 13.24 -20.69
C THR A 287 -10.25 14.45 -19.79
N ASP A 288 -11.48 14.98 -19.80
CA ASP A 288 -11.87 16.05 -18.89
C ASP A 288 -11.90 15.61 -17.43
N ILE A 289 -12.41 14.39 -17.16
CA ILE A 289 -12.34 13.77 -15.83
C ILE A 289 -10.88 13.62 -15.39
N LEU A 290 -10.04 13.02 -16.25
CA LEU A 290 -8.63 12.80 -15.95
C LEU A 290 -7.86 14.10 -15.74
N ARG A 291 -8.28 15.21 -16.37
CA ARG A 291 -7.69 16.53 -16.12
C ARG A 291 -7.92 16.99 -14.68
N GLU A 292 -9.16 16.91 -14.19
CA GLU A 292 -9.45 17.25 -12.79
C GLU A 292 -8.74 16.29 -11.82
N VAL A 293 -8.70 14.98 -12.12
CA VAL A 293 -7.92 14.00 -11.34
C VAL A 293 -6.44 14.36 -11.30
N ALA A 294 -5.83 14.70 -12.45
CA ALA A 294 -4.41 15.06 -12.53
C ALA A 294 -4.06 16.32 -11.72
N GLU A 295 -5.01 17.25 -11.55
CA GLU A 295 -4.87 18.44 -10.71
C GLU A 295 -4.97 18.13 -9.21
N LEU A 296 -5.77 17.14 -8.82
CA LEU A 296 -5.96 16.74 -7.41
C LEU A 296 -4.81 15.88 -6.89
N PHE A 297 -4.24 15.03 -7.74
CA PHE A 297 -3.22 14.06 -7.35
C PHE A 297 -1.83 14.45 -7.90
N PRO A 298 -0.87 14.80 -7.02
CA PRO A 298 0.48 15.18 -7.44
C PRO A 298 1.30 14.00 -7.97
N SER A 299 0.86 12.77 -7.70
CA SER A 299 1.45 11.54 -8.25
C SER A 299 1.70 11.68 -9.75
N SER A 300 2.85 11.13 -10.19
CA SER A 300 3.15 11.05 -11.62
C SER A 300 2.33 9.96 -12.33
N TRP A 301 1.62 9.14 -11.58
CA TRP A 301 0.87 7.98 -12.05
C TRP A 301 -0.64 8.16 -11.91
N ILE A 302 -1.37 7.69 -12.91
CA ILE A 302 -2.82 7.45 -12.85
C ILE A 302 -3.05 5.99 -13.25
N HIS A 303 -3.83 5.26 -12.44
CA HIS A 303 -4.26 3.91 -12.77
C HIS A 303 -5.52 3.98 -13.65
N LEU A 304 -5.49 3.32 -14.81
CA LEU A 304 -6.62 3.28 -15.74
C LEU A 304 -7.45 2.00 -15.63
N GLY A 305 -7.08 1.10 -14.72
CA GLY A 305 -7.70 -0.22 -14.58
C GLY A 305 -7.37 -1.08 -15.79
N GLY A 306 -8.39 -1.36 -16.60
CA GLY A 306 -8.29 -2.13 -17.85
C GLY A 306 -8.48 -3.63 -17.66
N ASP A 307 -8.99 -4.06 -16.52
CA ASP A 307 -9.32 -5.44 -16.22
C ASP A 307 -10.74 -5.81 -16.66
N GLU A 308 -10.95 -7.13 -16.82
CA GLU A 308 -12.28 -7.75 -16.87
C GLU A 308 -13.29 -7.25 -17.93
N VAL A 309 -12.86 -6.42 -18.90
CA VAL A 309 -13.68 -5.80 -19.96
C VAL A 309 -14.56 -6.81 -20.71
N HIS A 310 -14.06 -8.03 -20.91
CA HIS A 310 -14.75 -9.13 -21.56
C HIS A 310 -16.08 -9.55 -20.89
N PHE A 311 -16.33 -9.18 -19.63
CA PHE A 311 -17.63 -9.43 -18.98
C PHE A 311 -18.75 -8.53 -19.52
N GLY A 312 -18.42 -7.31 -19.97
CA GLY A 312 -19.39 -6.31 -20.38
C GLY A 312 -19.38 -5.93 -21.86
N ASN A 313 -18.37 -6.31 -22.63
CA ASN A 313 -18.25 -5.82 -24.01
C ASN A 313 -19.17 -6.50 -25.06
N LYS A 314 -20.13 -7.34 -24.65
CA LYS A 314 -20.95 -8.14 -25.59
C LYS A 314 -21.72 -7.28 -26.60
N GLN A 315 -22.24 -6.13 -26.18
CA GLN A 315 -23.01 -5.23 -27.06
C GLN A 315 -22.14 -4.52 -28.11
N TRP A 316 -20.82 -4.46 -27.95
CA TRP A 316 -19.93 -3.86 -28.95
C TRP A 316 -19.97 -4.61 -30.29
N ALA A 317 -20.23 -5.93 -30.27
CA ALA A 317 -20.30 -6.76 -31.47
C ALA A 317 -21.42 -6.35 -32.45
N SER A 318 -22.45 -5.66 -31.98
CA SER A 318 -23.57 -5.21 -32.81
C SER A 318 -23.78 -3.70 -32.85
N ASP A 319 -22.98 -2.93 -32.10
CA ASP A 319 -23.05 -1.47 -32.12
C ASP A 319 -22.47 -0.89 -33.42
N VAL A 320 -23.28 -0.14 -34.16
CA VAL A 320 -22.91 0.39 -35.48
C VAL A 320 -21.68 1.31 -35.47
N ARG A 321 -21.42 2.02 -34.38
CA ARG A 321 -20.25 2.91 -34.26
C ARG A 321 -19.00 2.12 -33.90
N VAL A 322 -19.15 1.05 -33.11
CA VAL A 322 -18.04 0.12 -32.85
C VAL A 322 -17.70 -0.68 -34.10
N GLN A 323 -18.69 -1.13 -34.88
CA GLN A 323 -18.45 -1.79 -36.17
C GLN A 323 -17.73 -0.85 -37.15
N ALA A 324 -18.16 0.42 -37.25
CA ALA A 324 -17.47 1.42 -38.06
C ALA A 324 -16.02 1.67 -37.59
N LEU A 325 -15.76 1.66 -36.28
CA LEU A 325 -14.40 1.73 -35.73
C LEU A 325 -13.57 0.51 -36.15
N MET A 326 -14.12 -0.70 -36.03
CA MET A 326 -13.44 -1.93 -36.43
C MET A 326 -13.10 -1.92 -37.93
N GLU A 327 -14.03 -1.49 -38.78
CA GLU A 327 -13.79 -1.34 -40.22
C GLU A 327 -12.70 -0.32 -40.53
N ARG A 328 -12.73 0.85 -39.86
CA ARG A 328 -11.76 1.94 -40.04
C ARG A 328 -10.34 1.53 -39.68
N GLU A 329 -10.19 0.80 -38.58
CA GLU A 329 -8.87 0.39 -38.06
C GLU A 329 -8.44 -0.99 -38.56
N GLY A 330 -9.32 -1.72 -39.27
CA GLY A 330 -9.05 -3.09 -39.74
C GLY A 330 -9.03 -4.14 -38.63
N TYR A 331 -9.74 -3.91 -37.52
CA TYR A 331 -9.78 -4.83 -36.39
C TYR A 331 -10.67 -6.04 -36.67
N THR A 332 -10.23 -7.20 -36.17
CA THR A 332 -10.91 -8.49 -36.35
C THR A 332 -11.54 -9.00 -35.06
N SER A 333 -11.25 -8.36 -33.93
CA SER A 333 -11.72 -8.76 -32.61
C SER A 333 -12.10 -7.56 -31.74
N LEU A 334 -13.02 -7.78 -30.80
CA LEU A 334 -13.37 -6.77 -29.77
C LEU A 334 -12.23 -6.48 -28.80
N ARG A 335 -11.25 -7.38 -28.74
CA ARG A 335 -10.05 -7.18 -27.92
C ARG A 335 -9.14 -6.10 -28.50
N GLU A 336 -9.03 -6.02 -29.82
CA GLU A 336 -8.33 -4.91 -30.48
C GLU A 336 -9.05 -3.58 -30.25
N VAL A 337 -10.39 -3.59 -30.17
CA VAL A 337 -11.19 -2.40 -29.80
C VAL A 337 -10.91 -1.95 -28.37
N GLU A 338 -10.80 -2.89 -27.43
CA GLU A 338 -10.38 -2.61 -26.05
C GLU A 338 -8.98 -1.99 -26.01
N PHE A 339 -8.01 -2.56 -26.73
CA PHE A 339 -6.66 -2.01 -26.79
C PHE A 339 -6.60 -0.64 -27.44
N TYR A 340 -7.41 -0.39 -28.48
CA TYR A 340 -7.56 0.94 -29.07
C TYR A 340 -8.03 1.95 -28.01
N PHE A 341 -9.03 1.59 -27.21
CA PHE A 341 -9.52 2.45 -26.13
C PHE A 341 -8.44 2.74 -25.09
N ILE A 342 -7.73 1.71 -24.62
CA ILE A 342 -6.66 1.86 -23.62
C ILE A 342 -5.52 2.73 -24.15
N ASN A 343 -5.09 2.54 -25.41
CA ASN A 343 -4.07 3.39 -26.04
C ASN A 343 -4.51 4.86 -26.12
N ARG A 344 -5.75 5.10 -26.53
CA ARG A 344 -6.32 6.46 -26.59
C ARG A 344 -6.34 7.15 -25.23
N MET A 345 -6.71 6.43 -24.17
CA MET A 345 -6.73 7.00 -22.82
C MET A 345 -5.32 7.15 -22.24
N ALA A 346 -4.40 6.24 -22.55
CA ALA A 346 -2.99 6.39 -22.21
C ALA A 346 -2.36 7.63 -22.86
N ASP A 347 -2.71 7.94 -24.10
CA ASP A 347 -2.30 9.17 -24.77
C ASP A 347 -2.84 10.41 -24.06
N SER A 348 -4.09 10.40 -23.60
CA SER A 348 -4.66 11.48 -22.79
C SER A 348 -3.90 11.66 -21.47
N VAL A 349 -3.60 10.58 -20.73
CA VAL A 349 -2.79 10.62 -19.49
C VAL A 349 -1.42 11.22 -19.76
N LYS A 350 -0.77 10.82 -20.87
CA LYS A 350 0.53 11.36 -21.28
C LYS A 350 0.48 12.85 -21.62
N GLN A 351 -0.57 13.30 -22.32
CA GLN A 351 -0.77 14.72 -22.65
C GLN A 351 -0.97 15.58 -21.38
N LEU A 352 -1.49 14.99 -20.30
CA LEU A 352 -1.58 15.60 -18.98
C LEU A 352 -0.24 15.58 -18.20
N GLY A 353 0.85 15.10 -18.80
CA GLY A 353 2.16 15.01 -18.17
C GLY A 353 2.27 13.88 -17.14
N LYS A 354 1.37 12.90 -17.18
CA LYS A 354 1.31 11.76 -16.26
C LYS A 354 1.73 10.46 -16.98
N LYS A 355 1.89 9.41 -16.19
CA LYS A 355 2.20 8.04 -16.62
C LYS A 355 1.05 7.11 -16.23
N VAL A 356 0.97 5.98 -16.92
CA VAL A 356 -0.14 5.03 -16.80
C VAL A 356 0.26 3.87 -15.89
N ILE A 357 -0.67 3.45 -15.04
CA ILE A 357 -0.68 2.11 -14.47
C ILE A 357 -1.91 1.37 -15.00
N GLY A 358 -1.77 0.07 -15.25
CA GLY A 358 -2.92 -0.79 -15.55
C GLY A 358 -2.72 -2.20 -15.02
N TRP A 359 -3.83 -2.92 -14.87
CA TRP A 359 -3.83 -4.35 -14.55
C TRP A 359 -3.23 -5.16 -15.71
N ASP A 360 -2.71 -6.36 -15.44
CA ASP A 360 -1.89 -7.11 -16.40
C ASP A 360 -2.56 -7.46 -17.75
N GLU A 361 -3.87 -7.28 -17.87
CA GLU A 361 -4.58 -7.20 -19.15
C GLU A 361 -3.95 -6.21 -20.15
N VAL A 362 -3.46 -5.04 -19.68
CA VAL A 362 -2.93 -3.97 -20.56
C VAL A 362 -1.62 -4.33 -21.24
N ILE A 363 -0.93 -5.40 -20.83
CA ILE A 363 0.33 -5.86 -21.45
C ILE A 363 0.14 -6.04 -22.96
N GLU A 364 -1.01 -6.60 -23.35
CA GLU A 364 -1.31 -6.93 -24.74
C GLU A 364 -1.75 -5.70 -25.57
N ALA A 365 -2.02 -4.57 -24.92
CA ALA A 365 -2.28 -3.30 -25.58
C ALA A 365 -1.00 -2.62 -26.13
N ASN A 366 0.19 -3.16 -25.82
CA ASN A 366 1.50 -2.68 -26.30
C ASN A 366 1.77 -1.19 -26.00
N LEU A 367 1.40 -0.73 -24.79
CA LEU A 367 1.67 0.63 -24.34
C LEU A 367 3.19 0.92 -24.23
N PRO A 368 3.64 2.18 -24.38
CA PRO A 368 5.04 2.53 -24.23
C PRO A 368 5.58 2.26 -22.82
N THR A 369 6.52 1.33 -22.69
CA THR A 369 7.03 0.81 -21.40
C THR A 369 7.64 1.88 -20.50
N GLN A 370 8.26 2.93 -21.06
CA GLN A 370 8.83 4.04 -20.30
C GLN A 370 7.80 4.88 -19.52
N ASN A 371 6.52 4.77 -19.91
CA ASN A 371 5.40 5.52 -19.34
C ASN A 371 4.32 4.60 -18.77
N THR A 372 4.59 3.29 -18.65
CA THR A 372 3.61 2.30 -18.22
C THR A 372 4.19 1.39 -17.15
N LEU A 373 3.48 1.30 -16.04
CA LEU A 373 3.71 0.31 -14.99
C LEU A 373 2.59 -0.72 -15.02
N VAL A 374 2.93 -2.00 -14.88
CA VAL A 374 1.94 -3.09 -14.90
C VAL A 374 1.73 -3.63 -13.48
N MET A 375 0.47 -3.80 -13.07
CA MET A 375 0.11 -4.51 -11.85
C MET A 375 -0.29 -5.96 -12.19
N TRP A 376 0.55 -6.92 -11.81
CA TRP A 376 0.29 -8.34 -12.06
C TRP A 376 -0.47 -8.97 -10.90
N TRP A 377 -1.71 -9.37 -11.18
CA TRP A 377 -2.65 -9.85 -10.16
C TRP A 377 -3.14 -11.28 -10.41
N ARG A 378 -3.11 -11.74 -11.66
CA ARG A 378 -3.62 -13.05 -12.07
C ARG A 378 -2.55 -14.12 -11.89
N HIS A 379 -2.33 -14.54 -10.65
CA HIS A 379 -1.40 -15.64 -10.33
C HIS A 379 -1.72 -16.97 -11.02
N ASN A 380 -2.97 -17.16 -11.47
CA ASN A 380 -3.37 -18.30 -12.31
C ASN A 380 -2.94 -18.17 -13.78
N LEU A 381 -2.38 -17.02 -14.19
CA LEU A 381 -1.82 -16.72 -15.51
C LEU A 381 -0.36 -16.23 -15.39
N PRO A 382 0.58 -17.08 -14.90
CA PRO A 382 1.99 -16.69 -14.74
C PRO A 382 2.66 -16.27 -16.06
N ALA A 383 2.18 -16.79 -17.20
CA ALA A 383 2.64 -16.37 -18.52
C ALA A 383 2.43 -14.86 -18.80
N GLN A 384 1.49 -14.19 -18.14
CA GLN A 384 1.34 -12.73 -18.26
C GLN A 384 2.51 -11.99 -17.60
N LEU A 385 2.97 -12.45 -16.43
CA LEU A 385 4.15 -11.88 -15.78
C LEU A 385 5.38 -12.05 -16.66
N ASP A 386 5.57 -13.24 -17.21
CA ASP A 386 6.66 -13.49 -18.15
C ASP A 386 6.57 -12.55 -19.35
N ARG A 387 5.39 -12.36 -19.95
CA ARG A 387 5.21 -11.41 -21.06
C ARG A 387 5.54 -9.98 -20.67
N ALA A 388 5.07 -9.49 -19.52
CA ALA A 388 5.40 -8.13 -19.06
C ALA A 388 6.92 -7.91 -18.98
N ILE A 389 7.61 -8.89 -18.39
CA ILE A 389 9.06 -8.88 -18.24
C ILE A 389 9.75 -8.90 -19.61
N HIS A 390 9.37 -9.82 -20.50
CA HIS A 390 9.95 -9.93 -21.85
C HIS A 390 9.77 -8.63 -22.67
N HIS A 391 8.66 -7.93 -22.47
CA HIS A 391 8.39 -6.64 -23.11
C HIS A 391 9.05 -5.44 -22.41
N ASN A 392 9.85 -5.65 -21.36
CA ASN A 392 10.55 -4.61 -20.59
C ASN A 392 9.63 -3.66 -19.80
N TYR A 393 8.43 -4.11 -19.40
CA TYR A 393 7.64 -3.35 -18.43
C TYR A 393 8.27 -3.43 -17.04
N GLN A 394 8.10 -2.35 -16.27
CA GLN A 394 8.20 -2.44 -14.82
C GLN A 394 6.92 -3.05 -14.26
N VAL A 395 7.04 -3.84 -13.19
CA VAL A 395 5.93 -4.60 -12.63
C VAL A 395 5.81 -4.40 -11.12
N VAL A 396 4.58 -4.20 -10.65
CA VAL A 396 4.19 -4.39 -9.25
C VAL A 396 3.52 -5.74 -9.12
N LEU A 397 3.96 -6.55 -8.17
CA LEU A 397 3.34 -7.85 -7.91
C LEU A 397 2.23 -7.68 -6.86
N CYS A 398 1.01 -8.07 -7.23
CA CYS A 398 -0.16 -8.03 -6.36
C CYS A 398 -1.09 -9.24 -6.63
N PRO A 399 -0.57 -10.48 -6.59
CA PRO A 399 -1.38 -11.65 -6.89
C PRO A 399 -2.54 -11.83 -5.89
N ARG A 400 -3.68 -12.34 -6.36
CA ARG A 400 -4.83 -12.61 -5.46
C ARG A 400 -4.45 -13.39 -4.20
N ILE A 401 -3.72 -14.49 -4.34
CA ILE A 401 -3.10 -15.17 -3.19
C ILE A 401 -1.58 -14.96 -3.31
N PRO A 402 -0.89 -14.42 -2.29
CA PRO A 402 -1.40 -14.12 -0.95
C PRO A 402 -1.80 -12.64 -0.72
N LEU A 403 -1.81 -11.77 -1.74
CA LEU A 403 -1.86 -10.31 -1.54
C LEU A 403 -3.24 -9.66 -1.69
N TYR A 404 -4.31 -10.41 -1.98
CA TYR A 404 -5.68 -9.87 -1.87
C TYR A 404 -6.23 -10.15 -0.47
N PHE A 405 -6.51 -9.08 0.27
CA PHE A 405 -6.93 -9.16 1.66
C PHE A 405 -8.44 -9.34 1.83
N ASP A 406 -9.24 -9.24 0.76
CA ASP A 406 -10.64 -9.67 0.76
C ASP A 406 -10.82 -11.20 0.76
N PHE A 407 -9.73 -11.94 0.52
CA PHE A 407 -9.66 -13.38 0.73
C PHE A 407 -9.55 -13.69 2.22
N VAL A 408 -10.23 -14.76 2.64
CA VAL A 408 -10.14 -15.21 4.03
C VAL A 408 -8.70 -15.60 4.38
N GLN A 409 -8.30 -15.32 5.63
CA GLN A 409 -6.93 -15.52 6.13
C GLN A 409 -6.77 -16.73 7.06
N HIS A 410 -7.87 -17.38 7.42
CA HIS A 410 -7.91 -18.53 8.33
C HIS A 410 -9.12 -19.42 7.98
N ASP A 411 -9.05 -20.71 8.29
CA ASP A 411 -10.07 -21.69 7.92
C ASP A 411 -11.44 -21.44 8.57
N SER A 412 -11.43 -20.88 9.79
CA SER A 412 -12.60 -20.53 10.57
C SER A 412 -13.42 -19.36 10.03
N HIS A 413 -12.83 -18.51 9.16
CA HIS A 413 -13.49 -17.29 8.68
C HIS A 413 -14.56 -17.62 7.65
N GLN A 414 -15.79 -17.19 7.87
CA GLN A 414 -16.93 -17.54 7.02
C GLN A 414 -17.03 -16.60 5.82
N TYR A 415 -16.71 -15.33 6.01
CA TYR A 415 -16.99 -14.28 5.04
C TYR A 415 -15.69 -13.83 4.35
N GLY A 416 -15.69 -13.82 3.03
CA GLY A 416 -14.54 -13.42 2.21
C GLY A 416 -14.36 -14.37 1.02
N ARG A 417 -13.50 -13.98 0.08
CA ARG A 417 -13.22 -14.81 -1.10
C ARG A 417 -12.36 -16.01 -0.73
N ARG A 418 -12.48 -17.07 -1.53
CA ARG A 418 -11.65 -18.29 -1.47
C ARG A 418 -11.30 -18.70 -2.89
N TRP A 419 -10.08 -19.18 -3.10
CA TRP A 419 -9.66 -19.75 -4.37
C TRP A 419 -8.64 -20.86 -4.09
N ASN A 420 -9.15 -22.03 -3.68
CA ASN A 420 -8.35 -23.20 -3.32
C ASN A 420 -7.28 -22.92 -2.25
N GLY A 421 -7.58 -22.02 -1.32
CA GLY A 421 -6.66 -21.61 -0.25
C GLY A 421 -7.07 -20.30 0.39
N PHE A 422 -6.17 -19.80 1.25
CA PHE A 422 -6.34 -18.60 2.06
C PHE A 422 -5.24 -17.58 1.72
N SER A 423 -5.52 -16.30 1.93
CA SER A 423 -4.47 -15.27 2.00
C SER A 423 -3.95 -15.24 3.43
N GLU A 424 -3.07 -16.20 3.77
CA GLU A 424 -2.51 -16.34 5.11
C GLU A 424 -1.43 -15.30 5.40
N LEU A 425 -1.21 -15.01 6.70
CA LEU A 425 -0.13 -14.16 7.17
C LEU A 425 1.26 -14.66 6.71
N SER A 426 1.49 -15.97 6.77
CA SER A 426 2.72 -16.64 6.32
C SER A 426 2.95 -16.46 4.81
N GLY A 427 1.88 -16.55 4.01
CA GLY A 427 1.91 -16.33 2.58
C GLY A 427 2.32 -14.90 2.25
N ALA A 428 1.66 -13.91 2.85
CA ALA A 428 1.99 -12.50 2.67
C ALA A 428 3.43 -12.18 3.12
N TYR A 429 3.88 -12.79 4.21
CA TYR A 429 5.25 -12.66 4.70
C TYR A 429 6.28 -13.23 3.73
N GLY A 430 6.04 -14.44 3.22
CA GLY A 430 6.99 -15.17 2.37
C GLY A 430 7.11 -14.60 0.96
N TYR A 431 6.13 -13.86 0.47
CA TYR A 431 6.09 -13.34 -0.89
C TYR A 431 7.14 -12.22 -1.13
N PRO A 432 7.68 -12.05 -2.35
CA PRO A 432 7.65 -12.98 -3.48
C PRO A 432 8.63 -14.16 -3.34
N ASP A 433 9.48 -14.16 -2.30
CA ASP A 433 10.62 -15.08 -2.11
C ASP A 433 10.23 -16.56 -2.08
N ASN A 434 9.01 -16.89 -1.65
CA ASN A 434 8.48 -18.25 -1.56
C ASN A 434 7.68 -18.70 -2.80
N THR A 435 7.52 -17.85 -3.81
CA THR A 435 6.76 -18.15 -5.04
C THR A 435 7.68 -18.23 -6.25
N HIS A 436 7.12 -18.24 -7.47
CA HIS A 436 7.82 -18.39 -8.75
C HIS A 436 9.24 -17.82 -8.69
N GLN A 437 10.24 -18.68 -8.93
CA GLN A 437 11.64 -18.28 -8.93
C GLN A 437 11.89 -17.33 -10.09
N LEU A 438 11.56 -16.05 -9.88
CA LEU A 438 12.02 -14.97 -10.72
C LEU A 438 13.53 -14.94 -10.56
N ASN A 439 14.25 -15.12 -11.65
CA ASN A 439 15.71 -14.96 -11.60
C ASN A 439 16.07 -13.49 -11.32
N ASP A 440 17.33 -13.23 -10.99
CA ASP A 440 17.79 -11.89 -10.60
C ASP A 440 17.43 -10.81 -11.64
N LYS A 441 17.52 -11.13 -12.94
CA LYS A 441 17.16 -10.22 -14.02
C LYS A 441 15.65 -9.90 -14.07
N GLN A 442 14.81 -10.88 -13.80
CA GLN A 442 13.36 -10.68 -13.69
C GLN A 442 13.03 -9.80 -12.47
N MET A 443 13.75 -10.01 -11.37
CA MET A 443 13.58 -9.20 -10.16
C MET A 443 14.00 -7.74 -10.32
N GLU A 444 14.92 -7.41 -11.24
CA GLU A 444 15.26 -6.01 -11.56
C GLU A 444 14.09 -5.21 -12.13
N GLN A 445 13.12 -5.87 -12.79
CA GLN A 445 11.92 -5.23 -13.33
C GLN A 445 10.77 -5.13 -12.33
N VAL A 446 10.86 -5.86 -11.21
CA VAL A 446 9.87 -5.81 -10.13
C VAL A 446 10.19 -4.62 -9.23
N VAL A 447 9.38 -3.57 -9.31
CA VAL A 447 9.59 -2.36 -8.48
C VAL A 447 9.13 -2.55 -7.03
N GLY A 448 8.25 -3.53 -6.80
CA GLY A 448 7.86 -3.97 -5.46
C GLY A 448 6.54 -4.73 -5.45
N ILE A 449 5.88 -4.74 -4.28
CA ILE A 449 4.66 -5.50 -4.03
C ILE A 449 3.54 -4.62 -3.46
N GLN A 450 2.30 -5.07 -3.65
CA GLN A 450 1.12 -4.38 -3.14
C GLN A 450 0.05 -5.36 -2.67
N ALA A 451 -0.53 -5.08 -1.50
CA ALA A 451 -1.76 -5.73 -1.06
C ALA A 451 -2.99 -5.00 -1.61
N ASN A 452 -4.02 -5.72 -2.01
CA ASN A 452 -5.27 -5.14 -2.49
C ASN A 452 -6.43 -5.52 -1.57
N VAL A 453 -7.23 -4.53 -1.16
CA VAL A 453 -8.42 -4.72 -0.33
C VAL A 453 -9.66 -4.38 -1.16
N TRP A 454 -10.21 -5.38 -1.84
CA TRP A 454 -11.51 -5.25 -2.51
C TRP A 454 -12.66 -5.31 -1.49
N SER A 455 -13.71 -4.51 -1.66
CA SER A 455 -14.67 -4.30 -0.59
C SER A 455 -16.03 -4.98 -0.79
N GLU A 456 -16.25 -5.89 -1.74
CA GLU A 456 -17.58 -6.53 -1.94
C GLU A 456 -18.13 -7.18 -0.67
N ARG A 457 -17.23 -7.79 0.11
CA ARG A 457 -17.56 -8.46 1.37
C ARG A 457 -17.18 -7.66 2.60
N ILE A 458 -16.70 -6.42 2.47
CA ILE A 458 -16.17 -5.58 3.56
C ILE A 458 -17.00 -4.29 3.59
N ALA A 459 -18.08 -4.28 4.38
CA ALA A 459 -19.07 -3.20 4.33
C ALA A 459 -18.88 -2.10 5.39
N ASP A 460 -18.01 -2.33 6.38
CA ASP A 460 -17.81 -1.43 7.50
C ASP A 460 -16.34 -1.38 7.97
N PRO A 461 -15.93 -0.31 8.69
CA PRO A 461 -14.54 -0.14 9.13
C PRO A 461 -14.00 -1.26 10.01
N LYS A 462 -14.85 -1.88 10.84
CA LYS A 462 -14.44 -2.96 11.76
C LYS A 462 -14.05 -4.20 10.97
N ARG A 463 -14.81 -4.52 9.91
CA ARG A 463 -14.48 -5.61 8.99
C ARG A 463 -13.26 -5.28 8.13
N LEU A 464 -13.10 -4.02 7.72
CA LEU A 464 -11.90 -3.58 6.98
C LEU A 464 -10.63 -3.81 7.81
N ASP A 465 -10.65 -3.47 9.09
CA ASP A 465 -9.53 -3.74 9.99
C ASP A 465 -9.25 -5.23 10.12
N PHE A 466 -10.29 -6.02 10.33
CA PHE A 466 -10.17 -7.46 10.51
C PHE A 466 -9.52 -8.14 9.30
N MET A 467 -9.86 -7.69 8.10
CA MET A 467 -9.30 -8.23 6.86
C MET A 467 -7.91 -7.64 6.56
N THR A 468 -7.59 -6.42 6.98
CA THR A 468 -6.30 -5.79 6.64
C THR A 468 -5.18 -6.17 7.62
N PHE A 469 -5.51 -6.22 8.91
CA PHE A 469 -4.55 -6.43 9.99
C PHE A 469 -4.66 -7.85 10.55
N PRO A 470 -3.53 -8.52 10.82
CA PRO A 470 -2.15 -8.02 10.80
C PRO A 470 -1.40 -8.26 9.48
N ARG A 471 -2.07 -8.72 8.40
CA ARG A 471 -1.39 -9.10 7.14
C ARG A 471 -0.61 -7.95 6.50
N ILE A 472 -1.05 -6.70 6.68
CA ILE A 472 -0.29 -5.51 6.26
C ILE A 472 1.13 -5.45 6.86
N CYS A 473 1.33 -5.90 8.11
CA CYS A 473 2.64 -5.97 8.75
C CYS A 473 3.58 -6.93 8.01
N ALA A 474 3.04 -8.04 7.51
CA ALA A 474 3.80 -9.04 6.76
C ALA A 474 4.19 -8.52 5.37
N VAL A 475 3.31 -7.79 4.71
CA VAL A 475 3.60 -7.14 3.41
C VAL A 475 4.65 -6.05 3.57
N ALA A 476 4.56 -5.25 4.63
CA ALA A 476 5.56 -4.26 4.96
C ALA A 476 6.95 -4.92 5.15
N GLU A 477 7.01 -6.01 5.93
CA GLU A 477 8.28 -6.73 6.13
C GLU A 477 8.82 -7.36 4.85
N ALA A 478 7.94 -7.98 4.06
CA ALA A 478 8.29 -8.57 2.77
C ALA A 478 8.92 -7.56 1.79
N ALA A 479 8.41 -6.32 1.79
CA ALA A 479 8.83 -5.27 0.86
C ALA A 479 10.02 -4.42 1.38
N TRP A 480 10.27 -4.41 2.69
CA TRP A 480 11.31 -3.62 3.31
C TRP A 480 12.55 -4.43 3.68
N THR A 481 12.39 -5.55 4.39
CA THR A 481 13.50 -6.32 4.95
C THR A 481 14.22 -7.10 3.84
N PRO A 482 15.57 -7.11 3.80
CA PRO A 482 16.32 -7.94 2.86
C PRO A 482 15.91 -9.42 2.94
N ALA A 483 15.78 -10.10 1.79
CA ALA A 483 15.31 -11.49 1.73
C ALA A 483 16.10 -12.42 2.67
N SER A 484 17.43 -12.26 2.68
CA SER A 484 18.36 -13.06 3.47
C SER A 484 18.25 -12.84 4.99
N GLN A 485 17.55 -11.80 5.43
CA GLN A 485 17.34 -11.47 6.84
C GLN A 485 15.92 -11.79 7.34
N LYS A 486 15.02 -12.21 6.45
CA LYS A 486 13.65 -12.59 6.84
C LYS A 486 13.69 -13.88 7.66
N ASN A 487 13.00 -13.85 8.79
CA ASN A 487 12.81 -14.98 9.69
C ASN A 487 11.37 -14.91 10.23
N TYR A 488 10.53 -15.86 9.79
CA TYR A 488 9.10 -15.84 10.13
C TYR A 488 8.84 -16.02 11.64
N GLU A 489 9.61 -16.85 12.34
CA GLU A 489 9.46 -17.04 13.79
C GLU A 489 9.77 -15.74 14.55
N SER A 490 10.85 -15.05 14.17
CA SER A 490 11.18 -13.73 14.72
C SER A 490 10.11 -12.68 14.41
N PHE A 491 9.56 -12.69 13.20
CA PHE A 491 8.45 -11.81 12.81
C PHE A 491 7.21 -12.04 13.68
N ILE A 492 6.84 -13.30 13.92
CA ILE A 492 5.70 -13.65 14.77
C ILE A 492 5.89 -13.16 16.21
N LEU A 493 7.11 -13.26 16.77
CA LEU A 493 7.41 -12.72 18.10
C LEU A 493 7.24 -11.20 18.15
N ARG A 494 7.82 -10.46 17.18
CA ARG A 494 7.66 -9.01 17.08
C ARG A 494 6.23 -8.58 16.80
N LEU A 495 5.48 -9.38 16.03
CA LEU A 495 4.08 -9.07 15.75
C LEU A 495 3.27 -9.14 17.04
N LYS A 496 3.48 -10.18 17.85
CA LYS A 496 2.79 -10.36 19.12
C LYS A 496 2.99 -9.19 20.09
N THR A 497 4.17 -8.58 20.11
CA THR A 497 4.47 -7.41 20.96
C THR A 497 3.84 -6.12 20.44
N MET A 498 3.54 -6.03 19.14
CA MET A 498 2.93 -4.86 18.51
C MET A 498 1.40 -4.83 18.52
N LEU A 499 0.74 -5.99 18.60
CA LEU A 499 -0.73 -6.06 18.58
C LEU A 499 -1.44 -5.19 19.65
N PRO A 500 -0.94 -5.06 20.90
CA PRO A 500 -1.58 -4.19 21.88
C PRO A 500 -1.67 -2.71 21.46
N GLN A 501 -0.75 -2.23 20.62
CA GLN A 501 -0.84 -0.87 20.09
C GLN A 501 -2.04 -0.71 19.15
N MET A 502 -2.34 -1.73 18.36
CA MET A 502 -3.52 -1.74 17.48
C MET A 502 -4.81 -1.66 18.30
N ASP A 503 -4.86 -2.33 19.45
CA ASP A 503 -6.02 -2.27 20.35
C ASP A 503 -6.27 -0.86 20.89
N GLN A 504 -5.22 -0.14 21.28
CA GLN A 504 -5.33 1.24 21.78
C GLN A 504 -5.81 2.22 20.73
N ASP A 505 -5.36 2.03 19.49
CA ASP A 505 -5.75 2.82 18.33
C ASP A 505 -7.08 2.33 17.72
N ASN A 506 -7.78 1.43 18.42
CA ASN A 506 -9.09 0.86 18.08
C ASN A 506 -9.14 0.17 16.70
N VAL A 507 -8.06 -0.50 16.33
CA VAL A 507 -8.00 -1.33 15.11
C VAL A 507 -8.52 -2.72 15.42
N TYR A 508 -9.61 -3.13 14.77
CA TYR A 508 -10.24 -4.43 15.00
C TYR A 508 -9.58 -5.56 14.18
N TYR A 509 -8.31 -5.86 14.45
CA TYR A 509 -7.51 -6.85 13.70
C TYR A 509 -7.92 -8.30 13.99
N PHE A 510 -7.65 -9.22 13.06
CA PHE A 510 -7.71 -10.66 13.35
C PHE A 510 -6.50 -11.07 14.20
N ASN A 511 -6.71 -11.62 15.39
CA ASN A 511 -5.59 -12.04 16.24
C ASN A 511 -5.15 -13.49 15.93
N PRO A 512 -3.97 -13.72 15.31
CA PRO A 512 -3.52 -15.07 14.96
C PRO A 512 -3.06 -15.90 16.19
N PHE A 513 -2.95 -15.29 17.36
CA PHE A 513 -2.51 -15.93 18.61
C PHE A 513 -3.67 -16.32 19.53
N ASP A 514 -4.81 -15.65 19.37
CA ASP A 514 -6.06 -15.95 20.05
C ASP A 514 -7.22 -15.56 19.12
N ILE A 515 -7.68 -16.51 18.32
CA ILE A 515 -8.71 -16.29 17.30
C ILE A 515 -10.06 -15.82 17.89
N ASN A 516 -10.24 -15.93 19.21
CA ASN A 516 -11.47 -15.51 19.89
C ASN A 516 -11.39 -14.09 20.48
N ALA A 517 -10.20 -13.47 20.53
CA ALA A 517 -10.02 -12.12 21.06
C ALA A 517 -10.83 -11.09 20.25
N HIS A 518 -10.79 -11.21 18.92
CA HIS A 518 -11.60 -10.44 17.99
C HIS A 518 -12.38 -11.39 17.07
N PRO A 519 -13.62 -11.76 17.42
CA PRO A 519 -14.45 -12.61 16.58
C PRO A 519 -14.71 -11.97 15.21
N GLU A 520 -14.76 -12.79 14.15
CA GLU A 520 -14.98 -12.31 12.79
C GLU A 520 -16.25 -11.44 12.68
N PRO A 521 -16.13 -10.17 12.22
CA PRO A 521 -17.30 -9.35 11.89
C PRO A 521 -18.06 -9.96 10.71
N LYS A 522 -19.38 -9.97 10.75
CA LYS A 522 -20.19 -10.49 9.63
C LYS A 522 -19.88 -9.75 8.34
N GLY A 523 -19.75 -10.49 7.24
CA GLY A 523 -19.73 -9.91 5.89
C GLY A 523 -21.13 -9.73 5.33
N VAL A 524 -21.21 -9.01 4.22
CA VAL A 524 -22.44 -8.84 3.44
C VAL A 524 -22.49 -9.83 2.27
N GLU A 525 -23.70 -10.20 1.85
CA GLU A 525 -23.97 -10.91 0.59
C GLU A 525 -24.47 -9.91 -0.45
N LYS A 526 -24.20 -10.14 -1.75
CA LYS A 526 -24.83 -9.32 -2.80
C LYS A 526 -26.34 -9.52 -2.71
N ALA A 527 -27.12 -8.43 -2.76
CA ALA A 527 -28.58 -8.54 -2.87
C ALA A 527 -28.92 -9.37 -4.12
N LYS A 528 -29.86 -10.31 -3.98
CA LYS A 528 -30.31 -11.17 -5.09
C LYS A 528 -31.26 -10.45 -6.02
#